data_AF-A0A0C9LV65-F1
#
_entry.id   AF-A0A0C9LV65-F1
#
_cell.length_a   1.000
_cell.length_b   1.000
_cell.length_c   1.000
_cell.angle_alpha   90.00
_cell.angle_beta   90.00
_cell.angle_gamma   90.00
#
_symmetry.space_group_name_H-M   'P 1'
#
loop_
_entity.id
_entity.type
_entity.pdbx_description
1 polymer ?
#
loop_
_entity_poly.entity_id
_entity_poly.type
_entity_poly.pdbx_seq_one_letter_code
_entity_poly.pdbx_strand_id
1 'polypeptide(L)'
;MGTLANMACHWDCGIGPYLMDDMDVLRLCRSILWNENDARVLLETTRLLNTFLSCSIDTSHQTVIEHDNLTEFLTPVSMAPSIFHQYTLIICNTLYSELLLKSLELMTRIVVYTNAITHNITRRRQRLVASTDTKRDEDDEFRFMDKADTLALVNWGAERLEEEGRGVGIGMGFHRGVAKNVMHLLWALMAYGMVSIAECGPEMTHGLEQSMSRLVSYIQDDDMDARVEDEDIQSLAQALNTKLSMAS
;
A
#
# COMPACT_ATOMS: atom_id res chain seq x y z
N MET A 1 -14.08 -8.09 -15.46
CA MET A 1 -13.44 -7.18 -14.49
C MET A 1 -13.75 -5.71 -14.74
N GLY A 2 -13.45 -5.13 -15.91
CA GLY A 2 -13.71 -3.69 -16.13
C GLY A 2 -15.15 -3.24 -15.86
N THR A 3 -16.15 -4.05 -16.19
CA THR A 3 -17.55 -3.77 -15.82
C THR A 3 -17.75 -3.70 -14.30
N LEU A 4 -17.16 -4.63 -13.54
CA LEU A 4 -17.28 -4.63 -12.07
C LEU A 4 -16.57 -3.43 -11.46
N ALA A 5 -15.37 -3.08 -11.95
CA ALA A 5 -14.64 -1.90 -11.52
C ALA A 5 -15.46 -0.61 -11.74
N ASN A 6 -16.09 -0.46 -12.91
CA ASN A 6 -16.94 0.67 -13.20
C ASN A 6 -18.22 0.69 -12.34
N MET A 7 -18.83 -0.47 -12.10
CA MET A 7 -20.01 -0.57 -11.25
C MET A 7 -19.70 -0.21 -9.80
N ALA A 8 -18.54 -0.60 -9.28
CA ALA A 8 -18.13 -0.31 -7.91
C ALA A 8 -17.99 1.20 -7.63
N CYS A 9 -17.70 2.02 -8.66
CA CYS A 9 -17.67 3.47 -8.54
C CYS A 9 -19.01 4.08 -8.14
N HIS A 10 -20.13 3.37 -8.35
CA HIS A 10 -21.47 3.80 -7.93
C HIS A 10 -21.73 3.44 -6.46
N TRP A 11 -20.84 3.88 -5.58
CA TRP A 11 -20.89 3.60 -4.14
C TRP A 11 -22.15 4.21 -3.49
N ASP A 12 -22.43 5.47 -3.79
CA ASP A 12 -23.57 6.22 -3.24
C ASP A 12 -24.93 5.66 -3.67
N CYS A 13 -24.97 4.91 -4.77
CA CYS A 13 -26.17 4.22 -5.25
C CYS A 13 -26.35 2.83 -4.60
N GLY A 14 -25.46 2.45 -3.67
CA GLY A 14 -25.46 1.16 -3.00
C GLY A 14 -24.80 0.03 -3.78
N ILE A 15 -24.44 0.22 -5.06
CA ILE A 15 -23.88 -0.85 -5.91
C ILE A 15 -22.50 -1.28 -5.42
N GLY A 16 -21.62 -0.31 -5.12
CA GLY A 16 -20.28 -0.59 -4.59
C GLY A 16 -20.31 -1.43 -3.30
N PRO A 17 -21.09 -1.03 -2.27
CA PRO A 17 -21.30 -1.84 -1.07
C PRO A 17 -21.79 -3.26 -1.37
N TYR A 18 -22.82 -3.43 -2.22
CA TYR A 18 -23.32 -4.77 -2.57
C TYR A 18 -22.25 -5.65 -3.22
N LEU A 19 -21.39 -5.08 -4.09
CA LEU A 19 -20.31 -5.83 -4.73
C LEU A 19 -19.20 -6.22 -3.75
N MET A 20 -18.90 -5.38 -2.77
CA MET A 20 -17.92 -5.67 -1.74
C MET A 20 -18.43 -6.71 -0.73
N ASP A 21 -19.72 -6.68 -0.42
CA ASP A 21 -20.39 -7.65 0.44
C ASP A 21 -20.65 -8.99 -0.28
N ASP A 22 -20.33 -9.12 -1.56
CA ASP A 22 -20.37 -10.39 -2.30
C ASP A 22 -19.00 -11.10 -2.24
N MET A 23 -18.91 -12.15 -1.43
CA MET A 23 -17.70 -12.95 -1.31
C MET A 23 -17.28 -13.65 -2.61
N ASP A 24 -18.20 -13.92 -3.53
CA ASP A 24 -17.83 -14.56 -4.80
C ASP A 24 -17.10 -13.57 -5.72
N VAL A 25 -17.41 -12.27 -5.64
CA VAL A 25 -16.64 -11.22 -6.31
C VAL A 25 -15.22 -11.15 -5.75
N LEU A 26 -15.05 -11.19 -4.43
CA LEU A 26 -13.72 -11.18 -3.81
C LEU A 26 -12.92 -12.46 -4.08
N ARG A 27 -13.57 -13.62 -4.12
CA ARG A 27 -12.95 -14.89 -4.53
C ARG A 27 -12.52 -14.85 -5.99
N LEU A 28 -13.33 -14.27 -6.87
CA LEU A 28 -12.95 -14.04 -8.27
C LEU A 28 -11.70 -13.17 -8.37
N CYS A 29 -11.65 -12.05 -7.64
CA CYS A 29 -10.45 -11.21 -7.58
C CYS A 29 -9.22 -12.01 -7.15
N ARG A 30 -9.32 -12.82 -6.09
CA ARG A 30 -8.21 -13.67 -5.63
C ARG A 30 -7.78 -14.68 -6.69
N SER A 31 -8.73 -15.30 -7.37
CA SER A 31 -8.44 -16.26 -8.46
C SER A 31 -7.72 -15.61 -9.62
N ILE A 32 -8.11 -14.38 -9.99
CA ILE A 32 -7.46 -13.62 -11.06
C ILE A 32 -6.04 -13.24 -10.66
N LEU A 33 -5.84 -12.68 -9.46
CA LEU A 33 -4.51 -12.27 -9.01
C LEU A 33 -3.52 -13.45 -8.94
N TRP A 34 -4.00 -14.67 -8.68
CA TRP A 34 -3.17 -15.87 -8.73
C TRP A 34 -2.85 -16.27 -10.18
N ASN A 35 -3.88 -16.41 -11.02
CA ASN A 35 -3.74 -17.18 -12.27
C ASN A 35 -3.53 -16.32 -13.52
N GLU A 36 -3.86 -15.03 -13.48
CA GLU A 36 -3.81 -14.15 -14.65
C GLU A 36 -2.51 -13.34 -14.71
N ASN A 37 -1.94 -13.25 -15.92
CA ASN A 37 -0.75 -12.45 -16.20
C ASN A 37 -1.06 -11.25 -17.12
N ASP A 38 -2.30 -11.11 -17.59
CA ASP A 38 -2.69 -9.98 -18.43
C ASP A 38 -2.75 -8.69 -17.59
N ALA A 39 -1.85 -7.75 -17.89
CA ALA A 39 -1.74 -6.48 -17.19
C ALA A 39 -3.04 -5.65 -17.19
N ARG A 40 -3.89 -5.77 -18.21
CA ARG A 40 -5.19 -5.07 -18.27
C ARG A 40 -6.19 -5.71 -17.32
N VAL A 41 -6.22 -7.05 -17.25
CA VAL A 41 -7.10 -7.77 -16.31
C VAL A 41 -6.68 -7.49 -14.87
N LEU A 42 -5.38 -7.52 -14.60
CA LEU A 42 -4.81 -7.14 -13.31
C LEU A 42 -5.11 -5.68 -12.96
N LEU A 43 -5.00 -4.75 -13.93
CA LEU A 43 -5.34 -3.34 -13.73
C LEU A 43 -6.81 -3.16 -13.32
N GLU A 44 -7.75 -3.75 -14.06
CA GLU A 44 -9.17 -3.63 -13.74
C GLU A 44 -9.52 -4.29 -12.39
N THR A 45 -8.84 -5.37 -12.04
CA THR A 45 -8.97 -6.00 -10.71
C THR A 45 -8.43 -5.10 -9.60
N THR A 46 -7.28 -4.47 -9.85
CA THR A 46 -6.66 -3.50 -8.94
C THR A 46 -7.55 -2.26 -8.76
N ARG A 47 -8.18 -1.77 -9.83
CA ARG A 47 -9.13 -0.65 -9.78
C ARG A 47 -10.34 -0.97 -8.92
N LEU A 48 -10.94 -2.15 -9.10
CA LEU A 48 -12.06 -2.61 -8.29
C LEU A 48 -11.71 -2.64 -6.79
N LEU A 49 -10.60 -3.29 -6.44
CA LEU A 49 -10.14 -3.40 -5.05
C LEU A 49 -9.76 -2.04 -4.45
N ASN A 50 -9.20 -1.14 -5.27
CA ASN A 50 -8.91 0.23 -4.85
C ASN A 50 -10.18 0.97 -4.48
N THR A 51 -11.26 0.82 -5.27
CA THR A 51 -12.55 1.43 -4.94
C THR A 51 -13.06 0.93 -3.60
N PHE A 52 -13.07 -0.39 -3.37
CA PHE A 52 -13.49 -0.97 -2.09
C PHE A 52 -12.71 -0.38 -0.91
N LEU A 53 -11.39 -0.43 -0.96
CA LEU A 53 -10.56 0.10 0.13
C LEU A 53 -10.65 1.63 0.27
N SER A 54 -10.77 2.38 -0.83
CA SER A 54 -10.90 3.83 -0.76
C SER A 54 -12.20 4.25 -0.07
N CYS A 55 -13.28 3.51 -0.28
CA CYS A 55 -14.56 3.79 0.37
C CYS A 55 -14.61 3.27 1.81
N SER A 56 -13.71 2.35 2.19
CA SER A 56 -13.53 1.90 3.57
C SER A 56 -12.59 2.78 4.40
N ILE A 57 -11.85 3.70 3.77
CA ILE A 57 -10.90 4.61 4.43
C ILE A 57 -11.39 6.05 4.24
N ASP A 58 -12.02 6.61 5.26
CA ASP A 58 -12.40 8.02 5.25
C ASP A 58 -11.17 8.90 5.52
N THR A 59 -10.64 9.49 4.45
CA THR A 59 -9.48 10.40 4.52
C THR A 59 -9.76 11.71 5.25
N SER A 60 -11.04 12.13 5.36
CA SER A 60 -11.41 13.38 6.02
C SER A 60 -11.40 13.27 7.54
N HIS A 61 -11.68 12.08 8.06
CA HIS A 61 -11.72 11.79 9.49
C HIS A 61 -10.63 10.83 9.96
N GLN A 62 -9.77 10.35 9.04
CA GLN A 62 -8.77 9.29 9.30
C GLN A 62 -9.39 8.05 9.94
N THR A 63 -10.65 7.76 9.62
CA THR A 63 -11.39 6.63 10.17
C THR A 63 -11.45 5.50 9.15
N VAL A 64 -11.10 4.29 9.59
CA VAL A 64 -11.26 3.07 8.80
C VAL A 64 -12.53 2.37 9.23
N ILE A 65 -13.39 2.06 8.25
CA ILE A 65 -14.60 1.25 8.43
C ILE A 65 -14.23 -0.19 8.13
N GLU A 66 -14.35 -1.05 9.14
CA GLU A 66 -14.10 -2.49 9.02
C GLU A 66 -15.28 -3.16 8.28
N HIS A 67 -14.97 -3.94 7.24
CA HIS A 67 -15.91 -4.80 6.53
C HIS A 67 -15.47 -6.26 6.63
N ASP A 68 -16.39 -7.14 7.01
CA ASP A 68 -16.10 -8.55 7.29
C ASP A 68 -15.52 -9.27 6.06
N ASN A 69 -16.17 -9.15 4.91
CA ASN A 69 -15.78 -9.81 3.67
C ASN A 69 -14.45 -9.30 3.11
N LEU A 70 -14.20 -7.99 3.18
CA LEU A 70 -12.92 -7.41 2.78
C LEU A 70 -11.80 -7.86 3.71
N THR A 71 -12.07 -7.98 5.01
CA THR A 71 -11.12 -8.49 6.00
C THR A 71 -10.83 -9.97 5.79
N GLU A 72 -11.85 -10.78 5.50
CA GLU A 72 -11.69 -12.19 5.12
C GLU A 72 -10.86 -12.32 3.84
N PHE A 73 -11.14 -11.49 2.83
CA PHE A 73 -10.38 -11.46 1.59
C PHE A 73 -8.91 -11.09 1.76
N LEU A 74 -8.56 -10.22 2.72
CA LEU A 74 -7.16 -9.88 2.99
C LEU A 74 -6.45 -10.89 3.89
N THR A 75 -7.20 -11.67 4.65
CA THR A 75 -6.65 -12.68 5.56
C THR A 75 -5.94 -13.80 4.76
N PRO A 76 -4.68 -14.15 5.08
CA PRO A 76 -3.98 -15.24 4.44
C PRO A 76 -4.67 -16.59 4.68
N VAL A 77 -4.59 -17.48 3.69
CA VAL A 77 -5.11 -18.85 3.76
C VAL A 77 -4.01 -19.83 3.39
N SER A 78 -4.01 -21.02 3.97
CA SER A 78 -2.93 -21.99 3.80
C SER A 78 -2.75 -22.49 2.35
N MET A 79 -3.82 -22.47 1.56
CA MET A 79 -3.86 -23.03 0.21
C MET A 79 -3.73 -21.97 -0.88
N ALA A 80 -3.43 -20.71 -0.55
CA ALA A 80 -3.26 -19.64 -1.54
C ALA A 80 -2.24 -18.58 -1.09
N PRO A 81 -1.47 -18.00 -2.02
CA PRO A 81 -0.66 -16.82 -1.70
C PRO A 81 -1.53 -15.71 -1.12
N SER A 82 -1.00 -14.95 -0.15
CA SER A 82 -1.72 -13.81 0.42
C SER A 82 -1.91 -12.71 -0.63
N ILE A 83 -2.93 -11.87 -0.46
CA ILE A 83 -3.15 -10.73 -1.36
C ILE A 83 -1.97 -9.77 -1.32
N PHE A 84 -1.37 -9.59 -0.13
CA PHE A 84 -0.16 -8.80 0.06
C PHE A 84 0.99 -9.34 -0.78
N HIS A 85 1.30 -10.64 -0.67
CA HIS A 85 2.34 -11.29 -1.48
C HIS A 85 2.12 -11.12 -2.99
N GLN A 86 0.88 -11.33 -3.44
CA GLN A 86 0.55 -11.22 -4.86
C GLN A 86 0.80 -9.81 -5.39
N TYR A 87 0.41 -8.76 -4.66
CA TYR A 87 0.68 -7.39 -5.08
C TYR A 87 2.15 -6.99 -4.92
N THR A 88 2.88 -7.56 -3.96
CA THR A 88 4.35 -7.41 -3.90
C THR A 88 4.99 -7.91 -5.18
N LEU A 89 4.61 -9.11 -5.64
CA LEU A 89 5.10 -9.64 -6.92
C LEU A 89 4.70 -8.77 -8.11
N ILE A 90 3.45 -8.29 -8.16
CA ILE A 90 2.99 -7.41 -9.25
C ILE A 90 3.81 -6.12 -9.28
N ILE A 91 3.98 -5.45 -8.14
CA ILE A 91 4.71 -4.17 -8.03
C ILE A 91 6.16 -4.35 -8.45
N CYS A 92 6.84 -5.38 -7.94
CA CYS A 92 8.25 -5.58 -8.20
C CYS A 92 8.57 -6.01 -9.64
N ASN A 93 7.60 -6.54 -10.38
CA ASN A 93 7.84 -7.15 -11.71
C ASN A 93 7.09 -6.49 -12.87
N THR A 94 6.09 -5.65 -12.62
CA THR A 94 5.32 -5.04 -13.72
C THR A 94 6.14 -3.96 -14.43
N LEU A 95 6.09 -3.98 -15.77
CA LEU A 95 6.58 -2.89 -16.62
C LEU A 95 5.46 -1.95 -17.08
N TYR A 96 4.20 -2.28 -16.76
CA TYR A 96 3.04 -1.49 -17.15
C TYR A 96 2.80 -0.40 -16.10
N SER A 97 3.10 0.86 -16.45
CA SER A 97 3.12 2.00 -15.53
C SER A 97 1.78 2.27 -14.86
N GLU A 98 0.67 2.14 -15.59
CA GLU A 98 -0.67 2.36 -15.02
C GLU A 98 -1.03 1.30 -13.98
N LEU A 99 -0.71 0.03 -14.24
CA LEU A 99 -0.85 -1.04 -13.24
C LEU A 99 0.06 -0.78 -12.05
N LEU A 100 1.32 -0.39 -12.26
CA LEU A 100 2.24 -0.09 -11.17
C LEU A 100 1.67 0.98 -10.24
N LEU A 101 1.22 2.11 -10.79
CA LEU A 101 0.63 3.21 -10.02
C LEU A 101 -0.58 2.73 -9.22
N LYS A 102 -1.51 2.01 -9.85
CA LYS A 102 -2.70 1.51 -9.16
C LYS A 102 -2.39 0.43 -8.13
N SER A 103 -1.38 -0.39 -8.34
CA SER A 103 -0.94 -1.39 -7.37
C SER A 103 -0.25 -0.74 -6.16
N LEU A 104 0.54 0.32 -6.35
CA LEU A 104 1.15 1.08 -5.24
C LEU A 104 0.09 1.80 -4.39
N GLU A 105 -0.89 2.44 -5.04
CA GLU A 105 -2.04 3.04 -4.36
C GLU A 105 -2.79 1.98 -3.52
N LEU A 106 -3.06 0.82 -4.13
CA LEU A 106 -3.76 -0.27 -3.46
C LEU A 106 -2.97 -0.80 -2.28
N MET A 107 -1.68 -1.06 -2.45
CA MET A 107 -0.83 -1.60 -1.40
C MET A 107 -0.77 -0.67 -0.20
N THR A 108 -0.66 0.64 -0.44
CA THR A 108 -0.73 1.65 0.63
C THR A 108 -2.06 1.57 1.38
N ARG A 109 -3.18 1.45 0.66
CA ARG A 109 -4.51 1.31 1.28
C ARG A 109 -4.66 0.00 2.05
N ILE A 110 -4.11 -1.12 1.55
CA ILE A 110 -4.08 -2.40 2.27
C ILE A 110 -3.32 -2.24 3.59
N VAL A 111 -2.15 -1.61 3.56
CA VAL A 111 -1.33 -1.37 4.77
C VAL A 111 -2.11 -0.52 5.79
N VAL A 112 -2.74 0.57 5.36
CA VAL A 112 -3.56 1.43 6.24
C VAL A 112 -4.74 0.65 6.83
N TYR A 113 -5.48 -0.05 5.98
CA TYR A 113 -6.68 -0.79 6.39
C TYR A 113 -6.33 -1.91 7.38
N THR A 114 -5.35 -2.75 7.03
CA THR A 114 -4.90 -3.88 7.86
C THR A 114 -4.35 -3.41 9.21
N ASN A 115 -3.58 -2.33 9.24
CA ASN A 115 -3.11 -1.75 10.51
C ASN A 115 -4.28 -1.30 11.41
N ALA A 116 -5.28 -0.63 10.84
CA ALA A 116 -6.42 -0.14 11.59
C ALA A 116 -7.29 -1.27 12.15
N ILE A 117 -7.56 -2.32 11.37
CA ILE A 117 -8.30 -3.49 11.85
C ILE A 117 -7.51 -4.26 12.92
N THR A 118 -6.19 -4.41 12.77
CA THR A 118 -5.35 -5.08 13.78
C THR A 118 -5.40 -4.33 15.11
N HIS A 119 -5.25 -2.99 15.09
CA HIS A 119 -5.41 -2.19 16.31
C HIS A 119 -6.81 -2.31 16.93
N ASN A 120 -7.87 -2.34 16.12
CA ASN A 120 -9.24 -2.54 16.61
C ASN A 120 -9.43 -3.91 17.25
N ILE A 121 -8.92 -4.98 16.62
CA ILE A 121 -8.95 -6.35 17.14
C ILE A 121 -8.17 -6.43 18.45
N THR A 122 -6.94 -5.91 18.49
CA THR A 122 -6.09 -5.89 19.68
C THR A 122 -6.76 -5.12 20.82
N ARG A 123 -7.40 -3.97 20.53
CA ARG A 123 -8.15 -3.20 21.53
C ARG A 123 -9.41 -3.92 22.02
N ARG A 124 -10.16 -4.60 21.14
CA ARG A 124 -11.30 -5.44 21.53
C ARG A 124 -10.84 -6.60 22.42
N ARG A 125 -9.74 -7.27 22.06
CA ARG A 125 -9.14 -8.37 22.84
C ARG A 125 -8.62 -7.90 24.18
N GLN A 126 -7.95 -6.76 24.29
CA GLN A 126 -7.51 -6.20 25.57
C GLN A 126 -8.68 -5.93 26.52
N ARG A 127 -9.85 -5.48 26.02
CA ARG A 127 -11.07 -5.33 26.83
C ARG A 127 -11.62 -6.68 27.31
N LEU A 128 -11.46 -7.73 26.53
CA LEU A 128 -11.90 -9.09 26.86
C LEU A 128 -10.91 -9.82 27.80
N VAL A 129 -9.60 -9.67 27.57
CA VAL A 129 -8.50 -10.31 28.34
C VAL A 129 -8.29 -9.65 29.71
N ALA A 130 -8.78 -8.43 29.94
CA ALA A 130 -8.96 -7.88 31.29
C ALA A 130 -9.86 -8.76 32.20
N SER A 131 -10.46 -9.84 31.67
CA SER A 131 -11.22 -10.85 32.43
C SER A 131 -10.57 -12.25 32.50
N THR A 132 -9.46 -12.54 31.80
CA THR A 132 -8.79 -13.85 31.87
C THR A 132 -7.31 -13.81 31.46
N ASP A 133 -6.42 -14.18 32.39
CA ASP A 133 -4.96 -14.35 32.21
C ASP A 133 -4.63 -15.46 31.20
N THR A 134 -4.58 -15.13 29.90
CA THR A 134 -4.01 -16.02 28.88
C THR A 134 -2.89 -15.34 28.11
N LYS A 135 -1.79 -16.09 27.98
CA LYS A 135 -0.50 -15.66 27.43
C LYS A 135 -0.66 -15.07 26.03
N ARG A 136 0.11 -14.00 25.79
CA ARG A 136 0.23 -13.26 24.53
C ARG A 136 0.76 -14.18 23.43
N ASP A 137 0.00 -14.32 22.35
CA ASP A 137 0.54 -14.71 21.06
C ASP A 137 0.97 -13.41 20.37
N GLU A 138 2.28 -13.18 20.30
CA GLU A 138 2.90 -12.06 19.56
C GLU A 138 2.79 -12.27 18.02
N ASP A 139 2.22 -13.39 17.59
CA ASP A 139 2.11 -13.81 16.18
C ASP A 139 0.92 -13.19 15.42
N ASP A 140 -0.03 -12.54 16.10
CA ASP A 140 -1.24 -11.99 15.46
C ASP A 140 -1.02 -10.58 14.84
N GLU A 141 0.01 -9.83 15.26
CA GLU A 141 0.18 -8.42 14.89
C GLU A 141 0.53 -8.23 13.41
N PHE A 142 1.09 -9.27 12.77
CA PHE A 142 1.46 -9.28 11.35
C PHE A 142 0.69 -10.31 10.52
N ARG A 143 -0.47 -10.79 11.00
CA ARG A 143 -1.23 -11.86 10.33
C ARG A 143 -1.51 -11.61 8.84
N PHE A 144 -1.57 -10.36 8.40
CA PHE A 144 -1.89 -9.99 7.01
C PHE A 144 -0.67 -9.85 6.09
N MET A 145 0.53 -9.68 6.63
CA MET A 145 1.72 -9.27 5.86
C MET A 145 2.92 -10.13 6.24
N ASP A 146 3.58 -10.72 5.24
CA ASP A 146 4.83 -11.44 5.46
C ASP A 146 5.99 -10.43 5.52
N LYS A 147 6.86 -10.59 6.52
CA LYS A 147 8.06 -9.76 6.70
C LYS A 147 8.95 -9.79 5.46
N ALA A 148 9.07 -10.94 4.79
CA ALA A 148 9.87 -11.07 3.57
C ALA A 148 9.33 -10.18 2.45
N ASP A 149 8.01 -10.18 2.23
CA ASP A 149 7.35 -9.35 1.23
C ASP A 149 7.47 -7.86 1.57
N THR A 150 7.33 -7.51 2.85
CA THR A 150 7.43 -6.12 3.28
C THR A 150 8.84 -5.57 3.07
N LEU A 151 9.88 -6.35 3.40
CA LEU A 151 11.27 -5.97 3.13
C LEU A 151 11.56 -5.90 1.62
N ALA A 152 10.99 -6.81 0.83
CA ALA A 152 11.13 -6.76 -0.63
C ALA A 152 10.54 -5.47 -1.21
N LEU A 153 9.36 -5.04 -0.76
CA LEU A 153 8.75 -3.77 -1.17
C LEU A 153 9.58 -2.56 -0.74
N VAL A 154 10.14 -2.58 0.47
CA VAL A 154 10.98 -1.48 0.99
C VAL A 154 12.26 -1.34 0.16
N ASN A 155 12.96 -2.45 -0.08
CA ASN A 155 14.18 -2.46 -0.89
C ASN A 155 13.88 -2.02 -2.33
N TRP A 156 12.84 -2.60 -2.95
CA TRP A 156 12.41 -2.21 -4.29
C TRP A 156 12.05 -0.72 -4.35
N GLY A 157 11.33 -0.21 -3.35
CA GLY A 157 10.94 1.20 -3.31
C GLY A 157 12.14 2.14 -3.16
N ALA A 158 13.14 1.77 -2.35
CA ALA A 158 14.37 2.54 -2.19
C ALA A 158 15.18 2.58 -3.49
N GLU A 159 15.40 1.42 -4.13
CA GLU A 159 16.05 1.32 -5.44
C GLU A 159 15.31 2.15 -6.49
N ARG A 160 13.98 2.07 -6.49
CA ARG A 160 13.14 2.79 -7.45
C ARG A 160 13.25 4.31 -7.29
N LEU A 161 13.23 4.81 -6.06
CA LEU A 161 13.43 6.25 -5.80
C LEU A 161 14.83 6.71 -6.18
N GLU A 162 15.84 5.84 -6.03
CA GLU A 162 17.18 6.14 -6.49
C GLU A 162 17.25 6.26 -8.01
N GLU A 163 16.63 5.34 -8.76
CA GLU A 163 16.54 5.39 -10.22
C GLU A 163 15.84 6.67 -10.71
N GLU A 164 14.69 6.99 -10.12
CA GLU A 164 13.95 8.23 -10.40
C GLU A 164 14.80 9.47 -10.06
N GLY A 165 15.51 9.45 -8.94
CA GLY A 165 16.44 10.50 -8.51
C GLY A 165 17.72 10.61 -9.35
N ARG A 166 17.99 9.63 -10.22
CA ARG A 166 19.03 9.71 -11.26
C ARG A 166 18.47 10.12 -12.62
N GLY A 167 17.16 10.23 -12.75
CA GLY A 167 16.48 10.50 -14.03
C GLY A 167 16.49 9.32 -15.00
N VAL A 168 16.69 8.09 -14.51
CA VAL A 168 16.73 6.84 -15.32
C VAL A 168 15.44 6.02 -15.10
N GLY A 169 14.37 6.69 -14.66
CA GLY A 169 13.11 6.10 -14.23
C GLY A 169 12.20 5.51 -15.33
N ILE A 170 10.96 5.18 -14.94
CA ILE A 170 9.92 4.72 -15.88
C ILE A 170 9.37 5.94 -16.63
N GLY A 171 9.56 5.96 -17.94
CA GLY A 171 9.32 7.14 -18.77
C GLY A 171 10.61 7.96 -18.93
N MET A 172 10.74 8.71 -20.02
CA MET A 172 11.90 9.58 -20.19
C MET A 172 11.85 10.71 -19.15
N GLY A 173 12.52 10.54 -18.01
CA GLY A 173 12.63 11.55 -16.96
C GLY A 173 11.93 11.17 -15.65
N PHE A 174 11.81 12.16 -14.76
CA PHE A 174 11.25 12.00 -13.41
C PHE A 174 9.72 11.76 -13.45
N HIS A 175 9.28 10.58 -13.00
CA HIS A 175 7.85 10.24 -12.92
C HIS A 175 7.28 10.55 -11.53
N ARG A 176 6.82 11.79 -11.33
CA ARG A 176 6.20 12.29 -10.07
C ARG A 176 5.21 11.33 -9.43
N GLY A 177 4.24 10.85 -10.21
CA GLY A 177 3.24 9.90 -9.72
C GLY A 177 3.83 8.60 -9.14
N VAL A 178 4.90 8.05 -9.72
CA VAL A 178 5.56 6.85 -9.19
C VAL A 178 6.30 7.21 -7.91
N ALA A 179 7.14 8.25 -7.93
CA ALA A 179 7.90 8.67 -6.75
C ALA A 179 6.98 8.96 -5.55
N LYS A 180 5.90 9.71 -5.77
CA LYS A 180 4.89 10.01 -4.75
C LYS A 180 4.28 8.75 -4.14
N ASN A 181 3.81 7.82 -4.98
CA ASN A 181 3.16 6.60 -4.50
C ASN A 181 4.15 5.64 -3.82
N VAL A 182 5.41 5.58 -4.28
CA VAL A 182 6.46 4.81 -3.60
C VAL A 182 6.75 5.43 -2.22
N MET A 183 6.91 6.76 -2.14
CA MET A 183 7.13 7.45 -0.86
C MET A 183 5.96 7.24 0.11
N HIS A 184 4.71 7.31 -0.35
CA HIS A 184 3.54 7.01 0.48
C HIS A 184 3.57 5.59 1.04
N LEU A 185 3.87 4.60 0.20
CA LEU A 185 3.96 3.21 0.62
C LEU A 185 5.06 3.01 1.67
N LEU A 186 6.28 3.51 1.40
CA LEU A 186 7.40 3.43 2.34
C LEU A 186 7.06 4.11 3.67
N TRP A 187 6.43 5.28 3.60
CA TRP A 187 5.99 6.01 4.79
C TRP A 187 4.97 5.21 5.59
N ALA A 188 3.95 4.63 4.94
CA ALA A 188 2.94 3.83 5.62
C ALA A 188 3.55 2.59 6.30
N LEU A 189 4.46 1.89 5.62
CA LEU A 189 5.15 0.71 6.16
C LEU A 189 5.99 1.07 7.41
N MET A 190 6.72 2.18 7.38
CA MET A 190 7.54 2.63 8.51
C MET A 190 6.70 3.27 9.64
N ALA A 191 5.67 4.05 9.29
CA ALA A 191 4.84 4.77 10.26
C ALA A 191 4.00 3.83 11.12
N TYR A 192 3.52 2.73 10.53
CA TYR A 192 2.76 1.70 11.24
C TYR A 192 3.62 0.57 11.82
N GLY A 193 4.95 0.70 11.77
CA GLY A 193 5.86 -0.26 12.39
C GLY A 193 5.90 -1.63 11.69
N MET A 194 5.53 -1.69 10.41
CA MET A 194 5.58 -2.93 9.62
C MET A 194 7.01 -3.33 9.27
N VAL A 195 7.91 -2.35 9.21
CA VAL A 195 9.36 -2.55 9.12
C VAL A 195 10.04 -1.55 10.04
N SER A 196 11.01 -2.02 10.81
CA SER A 196 11.89 -1.14 11.58
C SER A 196 13.07 -0.68 10.74
N ILE A 197 13.55 0.54 10.98
CA ILE A 197 14.69 1.11 10.24
C ILE A 197 15.97 0.28 10.44
N ALA A 198 16.10 -0.39 11.60
CA ALA A 198 17.19 -1.32 11.86
C ALA A 198 17.20 -2.53 10.91
N GLU A 199 16.04 -2.98 10.43
CA GLU A 199 15.92 -4.11 9.50
C GLU A 199 16.25 -3.75 8.05
N CYS A 200 16.14 -2.46 7.70
CA CYS A 200 16.48 -1.94 6.39
C CYS A 200 17.99 -1.83 6.15
N GLY A 201 18.78 -1.74 7.22
CA GLY A 201 20.21 -1.51 7.14
C GLY A 201 20.61 -0.05 6.84
N PRO A 202 21.87 0.32 7.14
CA PRO A 202 22.35 1.70 7.02
C PRO A 202 22.52 2.16 5.57
N GLU A 203 22.86 1.25 4.66
CA GLU A 203 23.07 1.57 3.24
C GLU A 203 21.77 2.01 2.57
N MET A 204 20.67 1.27 2.78
CA MET A 204 19.35 1.61 2.25
C MET A 204 18.85 2.92 2.85
N THR A 205 19.01 3.10 4.16
CA THR A 205 18.58 4.33 4.87
C THR A 205 19.28 5.56 4.29
N HIS A 206 20.60 5.51 4.14
CA HIS A 206 21.36 6.61 3.56
C HIS A 206 21.06 6.84 2.08
N GLY A 207 20.90 5.76 1.31
CA GLY A 207 20.51 5.83 -0.10
C GLY A 207 19.15 6.50 -0.30
N LEU A 208 18.18 6.18 0.56
CA LEU A 208 16.85 6.76 0.54
C LEU A 208 16.88 8.26 0.85
N GLU A 209 17.59 8.70 1.89
CA GLU A 209 17.76 10.12 2.22
C GLU A 209 18.33 10.93 1.03
N GLN A 210 19.41 10.42 0.42
CA GLN A 210 20.01 11.06 -0.75
C GLN A 210 19.04 11.10 -1.94
N SER A 211 18.34 10.01 -2.20
CA SER A 211 17.41 9.89 -3.33
C SER A 211 16.25 10.87 -3.19
N MET A 212 15.64 10.95 -2.00
CA MET A 212 14.56 11.91 -1.74
C MET A 212 15.05 13.36 -1.85
N SER A 213 16.25 13.68 -1.37
CA SER A 213 16.84 15.02 -1.53
C SER A 213 17.05 15.38 -3.00
N ARG A 214 17.55 14.45 -3.82
CA ARG A 214 17.69 14.65 -5.28
C ARG A 214 16.33 14.85 -5.95
N LEU A 215 15.34 14.03 -5.62
CA LEU A 215 13.99 14.16 -6.17
C LEU A 215 13.38 15.53 -5.87
N VAL A 216 13.48 16.00 -4.63
CA VAL A 216 13.02 17.34 -4.24
C VAL A 216 13.77 18.44 -5.01
N SER A 217 15.05 18.26 -5.33
CA SER A 217 15.81 19.23 -6.11
C SER A 217 15.39 19.34 -7.59
N TYR A 218 14.70 18.33 -8.14
CA TYR A 218 14.17 18.36 -9.51
C TYR A 218 12.83 19.06 -9.62
N ILE A 219 12.15 19.32 -8.50
CA ILE A 219 10.92 20.11 -8.46
C ILE A 219 11.27 21.55 -8.83
N GLN A 220 10.80 21.99 -9.99
CA GLN A 220 10.95 23.37 -10.46
C GLN A 220 9.61 24.09 -10.29
N ASP A 221 9.62 25.31 -9.72
CA ASP A 221 8.43 26.09 -9.34
C ASP A 221 7.53 26.54 -10.52
N ASP A 222 7.93 26.25 -11.76
CA ASP A 222 7.34 26.80 -12.99
C ASP A 222 6.19 25.94 -13.56
N ASP A 223 6.00 24.70 -13.11
CA ASP A 223 4.92 23.82 -13.62
C ASP A 223 3.69 23.84 -12.71
N MET A 224 2.75 24.76 -13.00
CA MET A 224 1.53 24.97 -12.21
C MET A 224 0.67 23.70 -12.07
N ASP A 225 0.70 22.81 -13.07
CA ASP A 225 -0.10 21.58 -13.10
C ASP A 225 0.48 20.49 -12.20
N ALA A 226 1.78 20.56 -11.87
CA ALA A 226 2.47 19.60 -11.01
C ALA A 226 2.54 20.00 -9.53
N ARG A 227 2.12 21.23 -9.18
CA ARG A 227 2.30 21.81 -7.83
C ARG A 227 1.79 20.95 -6.68
N VAL A 228 0.61 20.34 -6.84
CA VAL A 228 0.02 19.50 -5.78
C VAL A 228 0.86 18.24 -5.55
N GLU A 229 1.32 17.60 -6.62
CA GLU A 229 2.19 16.41 -6.50
C GLU A 229 3.57 16.78 -5.94
N ASP A 230 4.09 17.95 -6.33
CA ASP A 230 5.37 18.45 -5.87
C ASP A 230 5.34 18.81 -4.36
N GLU A 231 4.27 19.46 -3.88
CA GLU A 231 4.03 19.71 -2.46
C GLU A 231 3.91 18.40 -1.65
N ASP A 232 3.16 17.41 -2.18
CA ASP A 232 3.03 16.08 -1.58
C ASP A 232 4.40 15.40 -1.46
N ILE A 233 5.20 15.40 -2.54
CA ILE A 233 6.53 14.78 -2.60
C ILE A 233 7.48 15.44 -1.59
N GLN A 234 7.47 16.78 -1.51
CA GLN A 234 8.27 17.51 -0.51
C GLN A 234 7.87 17.14 0.93
N SER A 235 6.57 17.11 1.21
CA SER A 235 6.04 16.75 2.53
C SER A 235 6.41 15.32 2.92
N LEU A 236 6.26 14.37 1.99
CA LEU A 236 6.61 12.97 2.21
C LEU A 236 8.11 12.78 2.42
N ALA A 237 8.95 13.43 1.60
CA ALA A 237 10.39 13.39 1.76
C ALA A 237 10.82 13.91 3.14
N GLN A 238 10.23 15.01 3.61
CA GLN A 238 10.49 15.55 4.94
C GLN A 238 10.04 14.60 6.05
N ALA A 239 8.85 14.02 5.93
CA ALA A 239 8.30 13.09 6.93
C ALA A 239 9.14 11.79 7.01
N LEU A 240 9.55 11.24 5.87
CA LEU A 240 10.41 10.08 5.79
C LEU A 240 11.81 10.37 6.37
N ASN A 241 12.46 11.47 5.98
CA ASN A 241 13.76 11.86 6.55
C ASN A 241 13.69 12.06 8.07
N THR A 242 12.59 12.64 8.57
CA THR A 242 12.36 12.76 10.01
C THR A 242 12.26 11.39 10.68
N LYS A 243 11.54 10.44 10.07
CA LYS A 243 11.43 9.07 10.58
C LYS A 243 12.77 8.33 10.57
N LEU A 244 13.55 8.46 9.49
CA LEU A 244 14.87 7.84 9.36
C LEU A 244 15.86 8.38 10.41
N SER A 245 15.92 9.69 10.59
CA SER A 245 16.79 10.35 11.58
C SER A 245 16.39 10.09 13.04
N MET A 246 15.12 9.82 13.33
CA MET A 246 14.69 9.44 14.69
C MET A 246 15.15 8.03 15.11
N ALA A 247 15.59 7.20 14.16
CA ALA A 247 16.02 5.84 14.42
C ALA A 247 17.55 5.62 14.32
N SER A 248 18.31 6.64 13.92
CA SER A 248 19.78 6.69 13.94
C SER A 248 20.30 7.13 15.30
#